data_AF-A0A6N6WPT2-F1
#
_entry.id   AF-A0A6N6WPT2-F1
#
_cell.length_a   1.000
_cell.length_b   1.000
_cell.length_c   1.000
_cell.angle_alpha   90.00
_cell.angle_beta   90.00
_cell.angle_gamma   90.00
#
_symmetry.space_group_name_H-M   'P 1'
#
loop_
_entity.id
_entity.type
_entity.pdbx_description
1 polymer ?
#
loop_
_entity_poly.entity_id
_entity_poly.type
_entity_poly.pdbx_seq_one_letter_code
_entity_poly.pdbx_strand_id
1 'polypeptide(L)'
;TGSSRLLVAGMQRAAAQRASVALVDEVEYGLEPHRLTRLLNSLGARETPPPLQVFLTTHSPVAVRELNGNQLFVVRGHPTAPHLVLPVGISDDIQSTVRADPEAFLARSVIVCEGASEVGLIRGLDHYWTSLNGNSMLSAGTAFVNVGGGEPDRCFVRGLALSRLGYRVLVLVDADKPPTPATVEAFEAAGGEHITWRAGRALEDELFMSLPDAGVDALLQRGIELMEEELVAAHIQTQSNGQVTLAHIRQQRHLIGGPYSPEIRQLLGLTARNRRNGWFKSVTRYEDVAHDILGPHLPASDAGFQALISRLYWWAHAA
;
A
#
# COMPACT_ATOMS: atom_id res chain seq x y z
N THR A 1 -11.84 31.59 -12.27
CA THR A 1 -10.79 30.70 -12.79
C THR A 1 -11.36 29.42 -13.37
N GLY A 2 -12.05 28.56 -12.60
CA GLY A 2 -12.60 27.29 -13.11
C GLY A 2 -13.69 27.40 -14.20
N SER A 3 -14.68 28.29 -14.04
CA SER A 3 -15.77 28.46 -15.01
C SER A 3 -15.29 28.94 -16.38
N SER A 4 -14.19 29.71 -16.42
CA SER A 4 -13.58 30.16 -17.67
C SER A 4 -12.97 29.01 -18.47
N ARG A 5 -12.32 28.04 -17.81
CA ARG A 5 -11.76 26.85 -18.48
C ARG A 5 -12.84 25.96 -19.08
N LEU A 6 -13.96 25.78 -18.39
CA LEU A 6 -15.11 25.04 -18.92
C LEU A 6 -15.71 25.72 -20.17
N LEU A 7 -15.81 27.05 -20.16
CA LEU A 7 -16.26 27.83 -21.32
C LEU A 7 -15.29 27.70 -22.50
N VAL A 8 -13.97 27.83 -22.26
CA VAL A 8 -12.95 27.67 -23.30
C VAL A 8 -12.98 26.27 -23.89
N ALA A 9 -13.09 25.23 -23.07
CA ALA A 9 -13.22 23.85 -23.56
C ALA A 9 -14.50 23.64 -24.38
N GLY A 10 -15.63 24.22 -23.94
CA GLY A 10 -16.88 24.20 -24.71
C GLY A 10 -16.76 24.91 -26.06
N MET A 11 -16.06 26.05 -26.10
CA MET A 11 -15.77 26.77 -27.35
C MET A 11 -14.85 25.96 -28.28
N GLN A 12 -13.78 25.36 -27.75
CA GLN A 12 -12.86 24.50 -28.53
C GLN A 12 -13.61 23.29 -29.10
N ARG A 13 -14.47 22.66 -28.30
CA ARG A 13 -15.34 21.56 -28.75
C ARG A 13 -16.30 22.02 -29.86
N ALA A 14 -16.95 23.17 -29.71
CA ALA A 14 -17.82 23.73 -30.74
C ALA A 14 -17.05 24.10 -32.03
N ALA A 15 -15.77 24.46 -31.89
CA ALA A 15 -14.86 24.77 -32.99
C ALA A 15 -14.05 23.56 -33.49
N ALA A 16 -14.34 22.33 -33.05
CA ALA A 16 -13.53 21.14 -33.33
C ALA A 16 -13.31 20.88 -34.83
N GLN A 17 -14.25 21.29 -35.69
CA GLN A 17 -14.12 21.20 -37.16
C GLN A 17 -13.07 22.16 -37.76
N ARG A 18 -12.66 23.19 -37.01
CA ARG A 18 -11.68 24.22 -37.43
C ARG A 18 -10.40 24.21 -36.58
N ALA A 19 -10.46 23.72 -35.35
CA ALA A 19 -9.34 23.55 -34.44
C ALA A 19 -9.39 22.14 -33.83
N SER A 20 -8.60 21.21 -34.38
CA SER A 20 -8.66 19.79 -34.02
C SER A 20 -7.75 19.41 -32.85
N VAL A 21 -6.90 20.33 -32.36
CA VAL A 21 -5.89 20.06 -31.31
C VAL A 21 -6.03 21.05 -30.17
N ALA A 22 -6.02 20.54 -28.92
CA ALA A 22 -5.98 21.34 -27.70
C ALA A 22 -4.79 20.96 -26.82
N LEU A 23 -4.15 21.97 -26.22
CA LEU A 23 -3.08 21.81 -25.23
C LEU A 23 -3.57 22.38 -23.89
N VAL A 24 -3.52 21.59 -22.82
CA VAL A 24 -4.01 21.99 -21.49
C VAL A 24 -2.97 21.68 -20.43
N ASP A 25 -2.36 22.72 -19.88
CA ASP A 25 -1.46 22.56 -18.73
C ASP A 25 -2.23 22.61 -17.41
N GLU A 26 -1.89 21.68 -16.51
CA GLU A 26 -2.51 21.44 -15.21
C GLU A 26 -4.05 21.48 -15.31
N VAL A 27 -4.63 20.43 -15.90
CA VAL A 27 -6.07 20.40 -16.22
C VAL A 27 -6.97 20.63 -15.00
N GLU A 28 -6.50 20.27 -13.81
CA GLU A 28 -7.15 20.45 -12.52
C GLU A 28 -7.09 21.86 -11.93
N TYR A 29 -6.25 22.74 -12.46
CA TYR A 29 -5.98 24.04 -11.84
C TYR A 29 -7.26 24.89 -11.70
N GLY A 30 -7.65 25.16 -10.45
CA GLY A 30 -8.84 25.93 -10.12
C GLY A 30 -10.17 25.18 -10.36
N LEU A 31 -10.14 23.84 -10.45
CA LEU A 31 -11.31 22.98 -10.59
C LEU A 31 -11.45 22.02 -9.41
N GLU A 32 -12.64 21.96 -8.84
CA GLU A 32 -13.05 20.89 -7.94
C GLU A 32 -13.18 19.55 -8.70
N PRO A 33 -13.07 18.39 -8.02
CA PRO A 33 -13.08 17.06 -8.65
C PRO A 33 -14.21 16.85 -9.67
N HIS A 34 -15.44 17.21 -9.32
CA HIS A 34 -16.58 17.04 -10.22
C HIS A 34 -16.49 17.91 -11.49
N ARG A 35 -15.93 19.12 -11.37
CA ARG A 35 -15.75 20.02 -12.52
C ARG A 35 -14.61 19.53 -13.42
N LEU A 36 -13.56 18.95 -12.85
CA LEU A 36 -12.49 18.31 -13.60
C LEU A 36 -13.00 17.12 -14.41
N THR A 37 -13.76 16.21 -13.80
CA THR A 37 -14.40 15.09 -14.52
C THR A 37 -15.29 15.58 -15.66
N ARG A 38 -16.12 16.62 -15.42
CA ARG A 38 -16.95 17.22 -16.47
C ARG A 38 -16.13 17.84 -17.60
N LEU A 39 -15.01 18.49 -17.28
CA LEU A 39 -14.10 19.04 -18.27
C LEU A 39 -13.50 17.94 -19.15
N LEU A 40 -12.94 16.87 -18.54
CA LEU A 40 -12.37 15.74 -19.27
C LEU A 40 -13.41 15.08 -20.21
N ASN A 41 -14.64 14.89 -19.73
CA ASN A 41 -15.73 14.38 -20.57
C ASN A 41 -16.08 15.35 -21.71
N SER A 42 -16.09 16.65 -21.45
CA SER A 42 -16.36 17.67 -22.47
C SER A 42 -15.25 17.73 -23.53
N LEU A 43 -14.01 17.43 -23.14
CA LEU A 43 -12.87 17.29 -24.05
C LEU A 43 -12.89 15.98 -24.87
N GLY A 44 -13.84 15.08 -24.58
CA GLY A 44 -14.04 13.85 -25.34
C GLY A 44 -13.36 12.61 -24.75
N ALA A 45 -12.98 12.63 -23.46
CA ALA A 45 -12.30 11.50 -22.82
C ALA A 45 -13.07 10.16 -22.89
N ARG A 46 -14.39 10.22 -23.09
CA ARG A 46 -15.30 9.05 -23.16
C ARG A 46 -15.92 8.84 -24.55
N GLU A 47 -15.47 9.57 -25.57
CA GLU A 47 -16.02 9.51 -26.93
C GLU A 47 -15.10 8.72 -27.85
N THR A 48 -15.67 7.99 -28.82
CA THR A 48 -14.91 7.21 -29.80
C THR A 48 -15.59 7.30 -31.16
N PRO A 49 -14.97 7.97 -32.16
CA PRO A 49 -13.71 8.71 -32.08
C PRO A 49 -13.85 9.99 -31.22
N PRO A 50 -12.76 10.45 -30.56
CA PRO A 50 -12.80 11.70 -29.82
C PRO A 50 -12.97 12.89 -30.77
N PRO A 51 -13.76 13.93 -30.39
CA PRO A 51 -13.98 15.11 -31.20
C PRO A 51 -12.73 16.01 -31.34
N LEU A 52 -11.79 15.92 -30.38
CA LEU A 52 -10.57 16.72 -30.31
C LEU A 52 -9.37 15.80 -30.00
N GLN A 53 -8.21 16.12 -30.57
CA GLN A 53 -6.93 15.62 -30.07
C GLN A 53 -6.47 16.50 -28.92
N VAL A 54 -6.32 15.94 -27.72
CA VAL A 54 -5.97 16.71 -26.52
C VAL A 54 -4.67 16.20 -25.94
N PHE A 55 -3.72 17.11 -25.73
CA PHE A 55 -2.54 16.86 -24.90
C PHE A 55 -2.69 17.67 -23.61
N LEU A 56 -2.61 16.99 -22.47
CA LEU A 56 -2.74 17.63 -21.18
C LEU A 56 -1.72 17.12 -20.18
N THR A 57 -1.42 17.95 -19.18
CA THR A 57 -0.63 17.61 -18.00
C THR A 57 -1.55 17.61 -16.77
N THR A 58 -1.20 16.81 -15.77
CA THR A 58 -1.97 16.70 -14.52
C THR A 58 -1.10 16.16 -13.39
N HIS A 59 -1.28 16.73 -12.21
CA HIS A 59 -0.90 16.20 -10.91
C HIS A 59 -2.13 15.76 -10.09
N SER A 60 -3.31 15.73 -10.71
CA SER A 60 -4.55 15.32 -10.06
C SER A 60 -4.77 13.80 -10.13
N PRO A 61 -4.91 13.12 -8.98
CA PRO A 61 -5.32 11.72 -8.96
C PRO A 61 -6.74 11.53 -9.53
N VAL A 62 -7.58 12.57 -9.52
CA VAL A 62 -8.93 12.54 -10.11
C VAL A 62 -8.85 12.41 -11.63
N ALA A 63 -7.97 13.17 -12.29
CA ALA A 63 -7.79 13.05 -13.73
C ALA A 63 -7.19 11.69 -14.13
N VAL A 64 -6.19 11.23 -13.37
CA VAL A 64 -5.57 9.90 -13.56
C VAL A 64 -6.63 8.80 -13.44
N ARG A 65 -7.45 8.83 -12.39
CA ARG A 65 -8.52 7.85 -12.16
C ARG A 65 -9.61 7.87 -13.24
N GLU A 66 -9.93 9.06 -13.76
CA GLU A 66 -10.98 9.23 -14.77
C GLU A 66 -10.52 8.72 -16.15
N LEU A 67 -9.27 8.93 -16.55
CA LEU A 67 -8.79 8.54 -17.88
C LEU A 67 -8.55 7.02 -17.98
N ASN A 68 -8.69 6.48 -19.19
CA ASN A 68 -8.26 5.11 -19.49
C ASN A 68 -6.73 5.04 -19.61
N GLY A 69 -6.12 3.90 -19.33
CA GLY A 69 -4.67 3.78 -19.34
C GLY A 69 -4.01 3.96 -20.71
N ASN A 70 -4.74 3.80 -21.82
CA ASN A 70 -4.25 4.20 -23.16
C ASN A 70 -4.30 5.71 -23.42
N GLN A 71 -4.94 6.49 -22.54
CA GLN A 71 -4.95 7.96 -22.55
C GLN A 71 -3.90 8.54 -21.59
N LEU A 72 -3.21 7.69 -20.82
CA LEU A 72 -2.24 8.09 -19.81
C LEU A 72 -0.82 7.76 -20.26
N PHE A 73 0.06 8.73 -20.04
CA PHE A 73 1.49 8.62 -20.30
C PHE A 73 2.26 9.10 -19.08
N VAL A 74 3.25 8.33 -18.65
CA VAL A 74 4.15 8.70 -17.57
C VAL A 74 5.43 9.24 -18.18
N VAL A 75 5.85 10.43 -17.74
CA VAL A 75 7.09 11.06 -18.17
C VAL A 75 8.12 10.94 -17.05
N ARG A 76 9.30 10.36 -17.36
CA ARG A 76 10.38 10.14 -16.39
C ARG A 76 11.71 10.63 -16.94
N GLY A 77 12.62 11.03 -16.06
CA GLY A 77 14.03 11.17 -16.41
C GLY A 77 14.68 9.79 -16.55
N HIS A 78 15.59 9.62 -17.50
CA HIS A 78 16.36 8.39 -17.68
C HIS A 78 17.85 8.70 -17.87
N PRO A 79 18.78 7.85 -17.37
CA PRO A 79 20.22 8.10 -17.54
C PRO A 79 20.66 8.26 -19.00
N THR A 80 19.98 7.59 -19.93
CA THR A 80 20.32 7.61 -21.37
C THR A 80 19.44 8.53 -22.22
N ALA A 81 18.36 9.10 -21.67
CA ALA A 81 17.46 10.02 -22.38
C ALA A 81 16.86 11.03 -21.39
N PRO A 82 16.87 12.34 -21.69
CA PRO A 82 16.40 13.36 -20.75
C PRO A 82 14.93 13.17 -20.37
N HIS A 83 14.11 12.66 -21.30
CA HIS A 83 12.70 12.35 -21.06
C HIS A 83 12.31 11.03 -21.74
N LEU A 84 11.83 10.09 -20.93
CA LEU A 84 11.19 8.86 -21.38
C LEU A 84 9.68 9.01 -21.19
N VAL A 85 8.92 8.81 -22.27
CA VAL A 85 7.45 8.88 -22.26
C VAL A 85 6.90 7.47 -22.42
N LEU A 86 6.27 6.94 -21.37
CA LEU A 86 5.81 5.56 -21.31
C LEU A 86 4.28 5.51 -21.31
N PRO A 87 3.64 4.82 -22.27
CA PRO A 87 2.20 4.62 -22.22
C PRO A 87 1.86 3.71 -21.05
N VAL A 88 0.86 4.10 -20.24
CA VAL A 88 0.40 3.31 -19.10
C VAL A 88 -0.21 1.99 -19.58
N GLY A 89 -1.00 2.03 -20.66
CA GLY A 89 -1.60 0.83 -21.27
C GLY A 89 -2.86 0.36 -20.55
N ILE A 90 -3.53 -0.66 -21.10
CA ILE A 90 -4.87 -1.10 -20.67
C ILE A 90 -4.91 -2.52 -20.10
N SER A 91 -3.76 -3.13 -19.79
CA SER A 91 -3.75 -4.42 -19.12
C SER A 91 -4.48 -4.32 -17.78
N ASP A 92 -5.25 -5.34 -17.42
CA ASP A 92 -6.16 -5.32 -16.26
C ASP A 92 -5.46 -4.92 -14.95
N ASP A 93 -4.24 -5.40 -14.70
CA ASP A 93 -3.47 -5.07 -13.48
C ASP A 93 -3.11 -3.59 -13.39
N ILE A 94 -2.77 -2.96 -14.51
CA ILE A 94 -2.46 -1.53 -14.57
C ILE A 94 -3.76 -0.72 -14.45
N GLN A 95 -4.77 -1.03 -15.26
CA GLN A 95 -6.02 -0.26 -15.28
C GLN A 95 -6.78 -0.33 -13.96
N SER A 96 -6.73 -1.46 -13.27
CA SER A 96 -7.29 -1.61 -11.92
C SER A 96 -6.54 -0.75 -10.91
N THR A 97 -5.20 -0.68 -11.02
CA THR A 97 -4.36 0.16 -10.14
C THR A 97 -4.58 1.66 -10.40
N VAL A 98 -4.70 2.09 -11.66
CA VAL A 98 -5.07 3.49 -12.02
C VAL A 98 -6.37 3.91 -11.32
N ARG A 99 -7.33 2.99 -11.18
CA ARG A 99 -8.62 3.27 -10.56
C ARG A 99 -8.54 3.27 -9.03
N ALA A 100 -7.91 2.25 -8.47
CA ALA A 100 -7.82 2.03 -7.03
C ALA A 100 -6.85 3.02 -6.36
N ASP A 101 -5.65 3.18 -6.93
CA ASP A 101 -4.51 3.87 -6.33
C ASP A 101 -3.86 4.85 -7.34
N PRO A 102 -4.60 5.85 -7.88
CA PRO A 102 -4.07 6.81 -8.86
C PRO A 102 -2.88 7.62 -8.33
N GLU A 103 -2.77 7.81 -7.01
CA GLU A 103 -1.64 8.49 -6.38
C GLU A 103 -0.31 7.77 -6.65
N ALA A 104 -0.33 6.45 -6.85
CA ALA A 104 0.86 5.68 -7.21
C ALA A 104 1.48 6.15 -8.54
N PHE A 105 0.65 6.62 -9.47
CA PHE A 105 1.13 7.11 -10.77
C PHE A 105 1.78 8.49 -10.68
N LEU A 106 1.57 9.22 -9.59
CA LEU A 106 2.12 10.54 -9.34
C LEU A 106 3.35 10.48 -8.40
N ALA A 107 3.64 9.31 -7.86
CA ALA A 107 4.75 9.08 -6.93
C ALA A 107 6.11 8.97 -7.64
N ARG A 108 7.17 9.12 -6.85
CA ARG A 108 8.56 8.80 -7.25
C ARG A 108 8.84 7.30 -7.05
N SER A 109 8.37 6.77 -5.93
CA SER A 109 8.56 5.38 -5.52
C SER A 109 7.22 4.77 -5.11
N VAL A 110 7.07 3.46 -5.29
CA VAL A 110 5.84 2.74 -4.92
C VAL A 110 6.18 1.52 -4.09
N ILE A 111 5.52 1.37 -2.93
CA ILE A 111 5.53 0.13 -2.16
C ILE A 111 4.23 -0.62 -2.44
N VAL A 112 4.34 -1.76 -3.11
CA VAL A 112 3.22 -2.64 -3.44
C VAL A 112 3.08 -3.68 -2.33
N CYS A 113 1.94 -3.63 -1.65
CA CYS A 113 1.61 -4.47 -0.51
C CYS A 113 0.67 -5.59 -0.94
N GLU A 114 0.86 -6.78 -0.39
CA GLU A 114 -0.07 -7.90 -0.58
C GLU A 114 -1.51 -7.51 -0.18
N GLY A 115 -1.69 -6.94 1.01
CA GLY A 115 -3.02 -6.63 1.53
C GLY A 115 -3.12 -5.32 2.29
N ALA A 116 -4.31 -5.13 2.87
CA ALA A 116 -4.63 -3.99 3.72
C ALA A 116 -3.78 -3.95 5.01
N SER A 117 -3.32 -5.11 5.48
CA SER A 117 -2.53 -5.26 6.70
C SER A 117 -1.17 -4.58 6.56
N GLU A 118 -0.45 -4.87 5.48
CA GLU A 118 0.87 -4.30 5.18
C GLU A 118 0.75 -2.80 4.88
N VAL A 119 -0.31 -2.37 4.18
CA VAL A 119 -0.57 -0.93 3.97
C VAL A 119 -0.80 -0.22 5.30
N GLY A 120 -1.60 -0.79 6.20
CA GLY A 120 -1.80 -0.24 7.54
C GLY A 120 -0.51 -0.17 8.35
N LEU A 121 0.29 -1.25 8.30
CA LEU A 121 1.59 -1.33 8.97
C LEU A 121 2.51 -0.18 8.55
N ILE A 122 2.69 0.01 7.24
CA ILE A 122 3.58 1.05 6.70
C ILE A 122 3.07 2.44 7.09
N ARG A 123 1.76 2.68 6.97
CA ARG A 123 1.15 3.98 7.33
C ARG A 123 1.33 4.31 8.81
N GLY A 124 1.10 3.36 9.70
CA GLY A 124 1.23 3.60 11.14
C GLY A 124 2.68 3.81 11.57
N LEU A 125 3.61 3.07 10.97
CA LEU A 125 5.04 3.31 11.15
C LEU A 125 5.46 4.68 10.60
N ASP A 126 4.95 5.08 9.44
CA ASP A 126 5.22 6.40 8.86
C ASP A 126 4.74 7.53 9.77
N HIS A 127 3.54 7.39 10.33
CA HIS A 127 3.00 8.33 11.31
C HIS A 127 3.89 8.39 12.56
N TYR A 128 4.32 7.24 13.06
CA TYR A 128 5.17 7.15 14.24
C TYR A 128 6.51 7.86 14.02
N TRP A 129 7.21 7.55 12.93
CA TRP A 129 8.48 8.22 12.60
C TRP A 129 8.31 9.72 12.37
N THR A 130 7.25 10.11 11.66
CA THR A 130 6.92 11.52 11.46
C THR A 130 6.72 12.26 12.78
N SER A 131 6.08 11.62 13.78
CA SER A 131 5.90 12.20 15.11
C SER A 131 7.22 12.38 15.88
N LEU A 132 8.24 11.55 15.59
CA LEU A 132 9.54 11.59 16.26
C LEU A 132 10.51 12.58 15.63
N ASN A 133 10.59 12.62 14.30
CA ASN A 133 11.65 13.35 13.59
C ASN A 133 11.16 14.13 12.35
N GLY A 134 9.86 14.09 12.03
CA GLY A 134 9.28 14.78 10.88
C GLY A 134 9.56 14.13 9.52
N ASN A 135 10.25 12.99 9.47
CA ASN A 135 10.61 12.32 8.23
C ASN A 135 9.54 11.29 7.84
N SER A 136 8.67 11.69 6.91
CA SER A 136 7.65 10.84 6.30
C SER A 136 8.10 10.25 4.97
N MET A 137 7.79 8.97 4.73
CA MET A 137 7.89 8.29 3.45
C MET A 137 7.00 8.93 2.37
N LEU A 138 5.81 9.43 2.74
CA LEU A 138 4.94 10.17 1.82
C LEU A 138 5.61 11.46 1.38
N SER A 139 6.23 12.19 2.31
CA SER A 139 7.02 13.40 1.99
C SER A 139 8.27 13.09 1.17
N ALA A 140 8.84 11.88 1.30
CA ALA A 140 9.90 11.37 0.43
C ALA A 140 9.40 11.00 -0.99
N GLY A 141 8.09 11.10 -1.25
CA GLY A 141 7.48 10.82 -2.56
C GLY A 141 7.15 9.36 -2.79
N THR A 142 6.93 8.58 -1.72
CA THR A 142 6.52 7.18 -1.77
C THR A 142 4.99 7.06 -1.72
N ALA A 143 4.40 6.21 -2.58
CA ALA A 143 3.01 5.81 -2.48
C ALA A 143 2.88 4.34 -2.08
N PHE A 144 1.76 3.97 -1.46
CA PHE A 144 1.48 2.60 -1.04
C PHE A 144 0.31 2.05 -1.85
N VAL A 145 0.46 0.85 -2.42
CA VAL A 145 -0.56 0.20 -3.27
C VAL A 145 -1.02 -1.09 -2.61
N ASN A 146 -2.34 -1.29 -2.54
CA ASN A 146 -2.94 -2.50 -2.01
C ASN A 146 -3.38 -3.45 -3.15
N VAL A 147 -2.89 -4.69 -3.18
CA VAL A 147 -3.35 -5.66 -4.20
C VAL A 147 -4.61 -6.46 -3.84
N GLY A 148 -5.18 -6.19 -2.66
CA GLY A 148 -6.43 -6.78 -2.20
C GLY A 148 -6.28 -8.19 -1.61
N GLY A 149 -5.05 -8.61 -1.33
CA GLY A 149 -4.69 -9.94 -0.84
C GLY A 149 -4.86 -11.04 -1.89
N GLY A 150 -4.75 -12.28 -1.41
CA GLY A 150 -5.05 -13.48 -2.19
C GLY A 150 -3.81 -14.33 -2.43
N GLU A 151 -3.37 -14.37 -3.69
CA GLU A 151 -2.16 -15.09 -4.08
C GLU A 151 -0.97 -14.13 -4.12
N PRO A 152 0.20 -14.53 -3.59
CA PRO A 152 1.36 -13.65 -3.45
C PRO A 152 1.86 -13.14 -4.81
N ASP A 153 1.66 -13.89 -5.90
CA ASP A 153 2.06 -13.46 -7.25
C ASP A 153 1.44 -12.12 -7.68
N ARG A 154 0.29 -11.74 -7.13
CA ARG A 154 -0.41 -10.48 -7.51
C ARG A 154 0.42 -9.24 -7.19
N CYS A 155 1.12 -9.21 -6.06
CA CYS A 155 1.95 -8.05 -5.71
C CYS A 155 3.17 -7.94 -6.63
N PHE A 156 3.77 -9.06 -7.03
CA PHE A 156 4.87 -9.10 -8.00
C PHE A 156 4.43 -8.73 -9.42
N VAL A 157 3.30 -9.23 -9.90
CA VAL A 157 2.76 -8.88 -11.22
C VAL A 157 2.47 -7.38 -11.29
N ARG A 158 1.84 -6.82 -10.25
CA ARG A 158 1.57 -5.38 -10.18
C ARG A 158 2.85 -4.56 -10.03
N GLY A 159 3.78 -5.03 -9.21
CA GLY A 159 5.09 -4.41 -9.03
C GLY A 159 5.86 -4.36 -10.34
N LEU A 160 5.90 -5.45 -11.10
CA LEU A 160 6.53 -5.53 -12.43
C LEU A 160 5.89 -4.56 -13.42
N ALA A 161 4.57 -4.43 -13.41
CA ALA A 161 3.87 -3.49 -14.28
C ALA A 161 4.27 -2.04 -13.99
N LEU A 162 4.40 -1.66 -12.71
CA LEU A 162 4.90 -0.35 -12.29
C LEU A 162 6.39 -0.16 -12.60
N SER A 163 7.25 -1.16 -12.36
CA SER A 163 8.67 -1.08 -12.71
C SER A 163 8.88 -0.84 -14.21
N ARG A 164 8.08 -1.48 -15.07
CA ARG A 164 8.11 -1.24 -16.53
C ARG A 164 7.70 0.17 -16.95
N LEU A 165 6.95 0.88 -16.10
CA LEU A 165 6.63 2.30 -16.26
C LEU A 165 7.70 3.23 -15.64
N GLY A 166 8.85 2.67 -15.24
CA GLY A 166 10.00 3.43 -14.74
C GLY A 166 9.90 3.89 -13.29
N TYR A 167 8.99 3.31 -12.50
CA TYR A 167 8.90 3.58 -11.06
C TYR A 167 9.96 2.78 -10.31
N ARG A 168 10.48 3.34 -9.21
CA ARG A 168 11.20 2.55 -8.21
C ARG A 168 10.17 1.78 -7.37
N VAL A 169 10.24 0.46 -7.35
CA VAL A 169 9.21 -0.38 -6.74
C VAL A 169 9.78 -1.32 -5.69
N LEU A 170 9.15 -1.33 -4.51
CA LEU A 170 9.35 -2.32 -3.46
C LEU A 170 8.08 -3.16 -3.32
N VAL A 171 8.20 -4.47 -3.25
CA VAL A 171 7.09 -5.37 -2.90
C VAL A 171 7.23 -5.77 -1.43
N LEU A 172 6.16 -5.62 -0.64
CA LEU A 172 6.05 -6.17 0.72
C LEU A 172 4.99 -7.29 0.70
N VAL A 173 5.42 -8.51 1.01
CA VAL A 173 4.61 -9.72 0.86
C VAL A 173 4.78 -10.65 2.06
N ASP A 174 3.72 -11.36 2.43
CA ASP A 174 3.80 -12.37 3.48
C ASP A 174 4.70 -13.55 3.05
N ALA A 175 5.21 -14.30 4.02
CA ALA A 175 6.00 -15.50 3.78
C ALA A 175 5.26 -16.80 4.16
N ASP A 176 3.93 -16.72 4.35
CA ASP A 176 3.09 -17.88 4.71
C ASP A 176 2.74 -18.75 3.48
N LYS A 177 2.81 -18.18 2.28
CA LYS A 177 2.74 -18.87 0.99
C LYS A 177 3.88 -18.41 0.08
N PRO A 178 4.63 -19.34 -0.55
CA PRO A 178 5.68 -18.95 -1.49
C PRO A 178 5.08 -18.42 -2.80
N PRO A 179 5.61 -17.30 -3.36
CA PRO A 179 5.30 -16.88 -4.72
C PRO A 179 5.95 -17.81 -5.75
N THR A 180 5.48 -17.73 -6.99
CA THR A 180 6.07 -18.42 -8.13
C THR A 180 7.46 -17.84 -8.42
N PRO A 181 8.55 -18.64 -8.42
CA PRO A 181 9.92 -18.13 -8.58
C PRO A 181 10.12 -17.30 -9.86
N ALA A 182 9.57 -17.76 -10.99
CA ALA A 182 9.66 -17.05 -12.27
C ALA A 182 9.01 -15.65 -12.23
N THR A 183 7.96 -15.47 -11.43
CA THR A 183 7.29 -14.17 -11.24
C THR A 183 8.19 -13.21 -10.46
N VAL A 184 8.85 -13.69 -9.42
CA VAL A 184 9.81 -12.92 -8.63
C VAL A 184 11.04 -12.54 -9.47
N GLU A 185 11.62 -13.51 -10.18
CA GLU A 185 12.78 -13.28 -11.06
C GLU A 185 12.48 -12.24 -12.13
N ALA A 186 11.30 -12.28 -12.75
CA ALA A 186 10.90 -11.29 -13.76
C ALA A 186 10.76 -9.88 -13.16
N PHE A 187 10.28 -9.76 -11.92
CA PHE A 187 10.17 -8.49 -11.20
C PHE A 187 11.54 -7.93 -10.82
N GLU A 188 12.43 -8.76 -10.29
CA GLU A 188 13.79 -8.37 -9.91
C GLU A 188 14.64 -8.00 -11.14
N ALA A 189 14.49 -8.73 -12.25
CA ALA A 189 15.13 -8.41 -13.52
C ALA A 189 14.69 -7.04 -14.08
N ALA A 190 13.52 -6.54 -13.69
CA ALA A 190 13.06 -5.19 -14.00
C ALA A 190 13.53 -4.12 -13.00
N GLY A 191 14.43 -4.46 -12.08
CA GLY A 191 14.97 -3.57 -11.05
C GLY A 191 14.07 -3.42 -9.82
N GLY A 192 13.06 -4.28 -9.68
CA GLY A 192 12.22 -4.33 -8.49
C GLY A 192 12.95 -4.93 -7.28
N GLU A 193 12.62 -4.46 -6.09
CA GLU A 193 13.08 -5.04 -4.83
C GLU A 193 11.90 -5.62 -4.05
N HIS A 194 12.14 -6.61 -3.20
CA HIS A 194 11.11 -7.12 -2.30
C HIS A 194 11.60 -7.33 -0.86
N ILE A 195 10.67 -7.26 0.08
CA ILE A 195 10.80 -7.62 1.49
C ILE A 195 9.74 -8.67 1.79
N THR A 196 10.16 -9.73 2.45
CA THR A 196 9.30 -10.78 2.98
C THR A 196 9.50 -10.89 4.49
N TRP A 197 8.48 -11.35 5.21
CA TRP A 197 8.67 -11.80 6.58
C TRP A 197 9.52 -13.06 6.62
N ARG A 198 9.94 -13.48 7.82
CA ARG A 198 10.71 -14.71 7.96
C ARG A 198 9.88 -15.93 7.54
N ALA A 199 10.57 -16.95 7.02
CA ALA A 199 9.95 -18.10 6.36
C ALA A 199 8.76 -18.69 7.15
N GLY A 200 7.63 -18.84 6.48
CA GLY A 200 6.41 -19.44 7.02
C GLY A 200 5.56 -18.50 7.88
N ARG A 201 5.87 -17.20 7.93
CA ARG A 201 5.18 -16.22 8.78
C ARG A 201 4.37 -15.23 7.96
N ALA A 202 3.15 -14.97 8.42
CA ALA A 202 2.41 -13.76 8.06
C ALA A 202 2.80 -12.61 9.00
N LEU A 203 2.32 -11.40 8.71
CA LEU A 203 2.56 -10.21 9.54
C LEU A 203 2.24 -10.44 11.03
N GLU A 204 1.09 -11.03 11.37
CA GLU A 204 0.74 -11.30 12.76
C GLU A 204 1.75 -12.22 13.46
N ASP A 205 2.16 -13.30 12.78
CA ASP A 205 3.15 -14.23 13.31
C ASP A 205 4.47 -13.49 13.58
N GLU A 206 4.88 -12.63 12.66
CA GLU A 206 6.10 -11.85 12.78
C GLU A 206 6.05 -10.87 13.96
N LEU A 207 4.92 -10.18 14.16
CA LEU A 207 4.74 -9.26 15.29
C LEU A 207 4.83 -9.99 16.64
N PHE A 208 4.05 -11.06 16.82
CA PHE A 208 4.05 -11.81 18.09
C PHE A 208 5.38 -12.51 18.37
N MET A 209 6.12 -12.92 17.35
CA MET A 209 7.43 -13.54 17.51
C MET A 209 8.56 -12.54 17.76
N SER A 210 8.42 -11.27 17.37
CA SER A 210 9.53 -10.31 17.38
C SER A 210 9.45 -9.26 18.46
N LEU A 211 8.25 -8.85 18.87
CA LEU A 211 8.12 -7.79 19.86
C LEU A 211 8.60 -8.26 21.24
N PRO A 212 9.13 -7.37 22.09
CA PRO A 212 9.35 -7.68 23.50
C PRO A 212 8.03 -8.08 24.18
N ASP A 213 8.10 -8.74 25.34
CA ASP A 213 6.88 -9.22 26.02
C ASP A 213 5.86 -8.09 26.29
N ALA A 214 6.32 -6.88 26.59
CA ALA A 214 5.45 -5.71 26.75
C ALA A 214 4.70 -5.34 25.46
N GLY A 215 5.33 -5.53 24.29
CA GLY A 215 4.67 -5.36 23.00
C GLY A 215 3.66 -6.48 22.72
N VAL A 216 3.95 -7.72 23.14
CA VAL A 216 2.99 -8.83 23.08
C VAL A 216 1.79 -8.60 23.99
N ASP A 217 2.02 -8.09 25.21
CA ASP A 217 0.96 -7.69 26.15
C ASP A 217 0.04 -6.65 25.48
N ALA A 218 0.62 -5.63 24.85
CA ALA A 218 -0.12 -4.59 24.14
C ALA A 218 -0.88 -5.12 22.91
N LEU A 219 -0.30 -6.03 22.12
CA LEU A 219 -1.00 -6.66 21.00
C LEU A 219 -2.19 -7.49 21.46
N LEU A 220 -2.02 -8.30 22.51
CA LEU A 220 -3.11 -9.12 23.05
C LEU A 220 -4.24 -8.22 23.58
N GLN A 221 -3.89 -7.17 24.32
CA GLN A 221 -4.85 -6.20 24.83
C GLN A 221 -5.59 -5.48 23.69
N ARG A 222 -4.88 -5.05 22.64
CA ARG A 222 -5.51 -4.45 21.45
C ARG A 222 -6.43 -5.44 20.72
N GLY A 223 -6.08 -6.72 20.68
CA GLY A 223 -6.93 -7.77 20.13
C GLY A 223 -8.26 -7.88 20.89
N ILE A 224 -8.22 -7.81 22.23
CA ILE A 224 -9.40 -7.84 23.10
C ILE A 224 -10.29 -6.61 22.89
N GLU A 225 -9.68 -5.42 22.78
CA GLU A 225 -10.40 -4.16 22.53
C GLU A 225 -11.16 -4.16 21.19
N LEU A 226 -10.58 -4.80 20.16
CA LEU A 226 -11.15 -4.80 18.81
C LEU A 226 -12.18 -5.90 18.55
N MET A 227 -12.15 -7.00 19.32
CA MET A 227 -12.91 -8.23 19.03
C MET A 227 -13.80 -8.71 20.20
N GLU A 228 -13.71 -8.11 21.38
CA GLU A 228 -14.28 -8.58 22.65
C GLU A 228 -13.49 -9.75 23.27
N GLU A 229 -13.45 -9.79 24.62
CA GLU A 229 -12.60 -10.73 25.37
C GLU A 229 -13.03 -12.19 25.16
N GLU A 230 -14.33 -12.45 25.19
CA GLU A 230 -14.90 -13.78 25.00
C GLU A 230 -14.56 -14.35 23.63
N LEU A 231 -14.57 -13.53 22.58
CA LEU A 231 -14.24 -13.96 21.22
C LEU A 231 -12.73 -14.25 21.10
N VAL A 232 -11.87 -13.41 21.68
CA VAL A 232 -10.43 -13.68 21.74
C VAL A 232 -10.14 -14.98 22.49
N ALA A 233 -10.77 -15.19 23.65
CA ALA A 233 -10.63 -16.42 24.43
C ALA A 233 -11.09 -17.66 23.64
N ALA A 234 -12.21 -17.57 22.92
CA ALA A 234 -12.71 -18.64 22.05
C ALA A 234 -11.77 -18.93 20.89
N HIS A 235 -11.17 -17.89 20.26
CA HIS A 235 -10.18 -18.07 19.22
C HIS A 235 -8.94 -18.81 19.76
N ILE A 236 -8.40 -18.42 20.92
CA ILE A 236 -7.24 -19.06 21.54
C ILE A 236 -7.53 -20.54 21.87
N GLN A 237 -8.68 -20.83 22.46
CA GLN A 237 -9.08 -22.21 22.77
C GLN A 237 -9.23 -23.05 21.49
N THR A 238 -9.87 -22.50 20.46
CA THR A 238 -10.05 -23.22 19.18
C THR A 238 -8.70 -23.51 18.52
N GLN A 239 -7.82 -22.51 18.43
CA GLN A 239 -6.52 -22.65 17.79
C GLN A 239 -5.58 -23.61 18.55
N SER A 240 -5.73 -23.71 19.87
CA SER A 240 -4.97 -24.63 20.72
C SER A 240 -5.64 -25.99 20.95
N ASN A 241 -6.75 -26.31 20.28
CA ASN A 241 -7.54 -27.53 20.52
C ASN A 241 -7.94 -27.70 22.00
N GLY A 242 -8.27 -26.60 22.67
CA GLY A 242 -8.69 -26.55 24.08
C GLY A 242 -7.56 -26.67 25.10
N GLN A 243 -6.29 -26.72 24.67
CA GLN A 243 -5.15 -26.89 25.56
C GLN A 243 -4.76 -25.61 26.32
N VAL A 244 -4.99 -24.45 25.72
CA VAL A 244 -4.59 -23.15 26.28
C VAL A 244 -5.80 -22.22 26.39
N THR A 245 -5.88 -21.47 27.49
CA THR A 245 -6.92 -20.47 27.71
C THR A 245 -6.31 -19.08 27.89
N LEU A 246 -7.08 -18.02 27.61
CA LEU A 246 -6.66 -16.65 27.86
C LEU A 246 -6.31 -16.42 29.35
N ALA A 247 -7.09 -17.01 30.26
CA ALA A 247 -6.82 -16.94 31.70
C ALA A 247 -5.48 -17.59 32.06
N HIS A 248 -5.13 -18.73 31.44
CA HIS A 248 -3.85 -19.38 31.64
C HIS A 248 -2.68 -18.50 31.15
N ILE A 249 -2.80 -17.89 29.96
CA ILE A 249 -1.80 -16.98 29.42
C ILE A 249 -1.58 -15.78 30.36
N ARG A 250 -2.67 -15.13 30.81
CA ARG A 250 -2.62 -14.02 31.77
C ARG A 250 -2.01 -14.44 33.10
N GLN A 251 -2.36 -15.62 33.60
CA GLN A 251 -1.84 -16.14 34.86
C GLN A 251 -0.33 -16.39 34.77
N GLN A 252 0.15 -17.02 33.69
CA GLN A 252 1.58 -17.22 33.45
C GLN A 252 2.31 -15.88 33.38
N ARG A 253 1.74 -14.90 32.68
CA ARG A 253 2.34 -13.56 32.57
C ARG A 253 2.42 -12.83 33.91
N HIS A 254 1.35 -12.85 34.71
CA HIS A 254 1.24 -12.08 35.95
C HIS A 254 1.96 -12.72 37.14
N LEU A 255 1.85 -14.05 37.33
CA LEU A 255 2.39 -14.72 38.52
C LEU A 255 3.88 -15.04 38.41
N ILE A 256 4.35 -15.34 37.21
CA ILE A 256 5.74 -15.79 36.99
C ILE A 256 6.63 -14.61 36.63
N GLY A 257 6.06 -13.46 36.21
CA GLY A 257 6.81 -12.39 35.56
C GLY A 257 7.60 -12.88 34.34
N GLY A 258 7.22 -14.07 33.83
CA GLY A 258 8.00 -14.82 32.87
C GLY A 258 7.81 -14.25 31.46
N PRO A 259 8.82 -14.43 30.59
CA PRO A 259 8.67 -14.13 29.18
C PRO A 259 7.64 -15.05 28.54
N TYR A 260 6.96 -14.58 27.50
CA TYR A 260 6.12 -15.46 26.69
C TYR A 260 6.99 -16.51 26.03
N SER A 261 6.63 -17.79 26.20
CA SER A 261 7.34 -18.87 25.50
C SER A 261 7.15 -18.73 23.98
N PRO A 262 8.10 -19.22 23.16
CA PRO A 262 7.96 -19.22 21.71
C PRO A 262 6.65 -19.88 21.23
N GLU A 263 6.19 -20.94 21.91
CA GLU A 263 4.97 -21.67 21.58
C GLU A 263 3.71 -20.81 21.82
N ILE A 264 3.67 -20.04 22.91
CA ILE A 264 2.56 -19.12 23.19
C ILE A 264 2.56 -17.96 22.18
N ARG A 265 3.73 -17.41 21.84
CA ARG A 265 3.85 -16.36 20.81
C ARG A 265 3.36 -16.86 19.46
N GLN A 266 3.78 -18.05 19.05
CA GLN A 266 3.32 -18.68 17.82
C GLN A 266 1.81 -18.93 17.84
N LEU A 267 1.26 -19.43 18.95
CA LEU A 267 -0.18 -19.62 19.12
C LEU A 267 -0.94 -18.29 18.95
N LEU A 268 -0.48 -17.22 19.60
CA LEU A 268 -1.11 -15.91 19.50
C LEU A 268 -1.06 -15.34 18.08
N GLY A 269 0.07 -15.48 17.36
CA GLY A 269 0.19 -15.10 15.95
C GLY A 269 -0.83 -15.82 15.06
N LEU A 270 -0.89 -17.15 15.16
CA LEU A 270 -1.85 -17.98 14.42
C LEU A 270 -3.30 -17.63 14.76
N THR A 271 -3.57 -17.31 16.02
CA THR A 271 -4.90 -16.94 16.50
C THR A 271 -5.33 -15.57 15.96
N ALA A 272 -4.41 -14.59 15.95
CA ALA A 272 -4.67 -13.24 15.49
C ALA A 272 -4.94 -13.18 13.98
N ARG A 273 -4.29 -14.03 13.18
CA ARG A 273 -4.48 -14.10 11.73
C ARG A 273 -5.64 -14.99 11.28
N ASN A 274 -6.65 -15.18 12.13
CA ASN A 274 -7.85 -15.96 11.79
C ASN A 274 -8.44 -15.48 10.44
N ARG A 275 -8.62 -16.41 9.50
CA ARG A 275 -9.04 -16.07 8.12
C ARG A 275 -10.39 -15.35 8.04
N ARG A 276 -11.31 -15.66 8.94
CA ARG A 276 -12.67 -15.07 8.97
C ARG A 276 -12.69 -13.80 9.82
N ASN A 277 -12.15 -13.87 11.03
CA ASN A 277 -12.25 -12.81 12.05
C ASN A 277 -10.86 -12.47 12.61
N GLY A 278 -9.94 -12.06 11.74
CA GLY A 278 -8.60 -11.66 12.14
C GLY A 278 -8.64 -10.39 13.00
N TRP A 279 -7.85 -10.36 14.08
CA TRP A 279 -8.00 -9.35 15.13
C TRP A 279 -7.76 -7.93 14.59
N PHE A 280 -6.74 -7.78 13.75
CA PHE A 280 -6.27 -6.48 13.26
C PHE A 280 -6.64 -6.20 11.80
N LYS A 281 -7.44 -7.05 11.15
CA LYS A 281 -7.61 -7.09 9.67
C LYS A 281 -8.37 -5.89 9.09
N SER A 282 -7.70 -4.75 8.98
CA SER A 282 -8.08 -3.56 8.20
C SER A 282 -6.89 -2.59 8.14
N VAL A 283 -6.87 -1.66 7.18
CA VAL A 283 -5.84 -0.60 7.13
C VAL A 283 -5.79 0.17 8.44
N THR A 284 -6.93 0.66 8.94
CA THR A 284 -7.00 1.49 10.16
C THR A 284 -6.48 0.76 11.39
N ARG A 285 -6.95 -0.48 11.66
CA ARG A 285 -6.51 -1.25 12.83
C ARG A 285 -5.01 -1.51 12.81
N TYR A 286 -4.44 -1.81 11.64
CA TYR A 286 -3.00 -2.02 11.51
C TYR A 286 -2.20 -0.73 11.60
N GLU A 287 -2.74 0.39 11.11
CA GLU A 287 -2.16 1.72 11.31
C GLU A 287 -2.04 2.03 12.81
N ASP A 288 -3.10 1.78 13.58
CA ASP A 288 -3.08 2.00 15.03
C ASP A 288 -2.14 1.03 15.75
N VAL A 289 -2.12 -0.26 15.38
CA VAL A 289 -1.17 -1.24 15.95
C VAL A 289 0.27 -0.83 15.66
N ALA A 290 0.55 -0.42 14.43
CA ALA A 290 1.89 -0.05 14.01
C ALA A 290 2.38 1.22 14.70
N HIS A 291 1.51 2.22 14.83
CA HIS A 291 1.81 3.48 15.49
C HIS A 291 1.94 3.34 17.01
N ASP A 292 0.94 2.75 17.67
CA ASP A 292 0.85 2.76 19.14
C ASP A 292 1.68 1.67 19.81
N ILE A 293 1.91 0.56 19.10
CA ILE A 293 2.52 -0.64 19.68
C ILE A 293 3.87 -0.93 19.02
N LEU A 294 3.89 -1.15 17.71
CA LEU A 294 5.13 -1.54 17.04
C LEU A 294 6.19 -0.44 17.12
N GLY A 295 5.86 0.79 16.74
CA GLY A 295 6.80 1.92 16.74
C GLY A 295 7.56 2.06 18.07
N PRO A 296 6.85 2.25 19.20
CA PRO A 296 7.47 2.36 20.53
C PRO A 296 8.30 1.15 20.97
N HIS A 297 7.92 -0.06 20.55
CA HIS A 297 8.60 -1.29 20.95
C HIS A 297 9.66 -1.76 19.95
N LEU A 298 9.77 -1.13 18.78
CA LEU A 298 10.71 -1.51 17.72
C LEU A 298 12.18 -1.55 18.20
N PRO A 299 12.69 -0.56 18.97
CA PRO A 299 14.09 -0.58 19.43
C PRO A 299 14.44 -1.78 20.32
N ALA A 300 13.45 -2.37 21.00
CA ALA A 300 13.60 -3.52 21.89
C ALA A 300 13.17 -4.85 21.26
N SER A 301 12.82 -4.84 19.96
CA SER A 301 12.35 -6.03 19.24
C SER A 301 13.51 -6.90 18.75
N ASP A 302 13.22 -8.09 18.24
CA ASP A 302 14.21 -8.96 17.61
C ASP A 302 15.02 -8.25 16.51
N ALA A 303 16.34 -8.45 16.48
CA ALA A 303 17.26 -7.72 15.59
C ALA A 303 16.99 -7.98 14.10
N GLY A 304 16.57 -9.19 13.73
CA GLY A 304 16.23 -9.51 12.34
C GLY A 304 14.99 -8.74 11.89
N PHE A 305 13.98 -8.66 12.75
CA PHE A 305 12.77 -7.87 12.48
C PHE A 305 13.07 -6.36 12.43
N GLN A 306 13.90 -5.84 13.35
CA GLN A 306 14.36 -4.45 13.29
C GLN A 306 15.03 -4.11 11.96
N ALA A 307 15.87 -5.02 11.43
CA ALA A 307 16.54 -4.83 10.16
C ALA A 307 15.55 -4.78 8.98
N LEU A 308 14.50 -5.61 8.98
CA LEU A 308 13.46 -5.58 7.94
C LEU A 308 12.70 -4.25 7.95
N ILE A 309 12.25 -3.80 9.12
CA ILE A 309 11.53 -2.53 9.26
C ILE A 309 12.44 -1.33 8.94
N SER A 310 13.71 -1.39 9.32
CA SER A 310 14.68 -0.35 8.97
C SER A 310 14.96 -0.31 7.47
N ARG A 311 15.06 -1.47 6.81
CA ARG A 311 15.23 -1.56 5.35
C ARG A 311 14.06 -0.88 4.63
N LEU A 312 12.83 -1.13 5.07
CA LEU A 312 11.64 -0.47 4.54
C LEU A 312 11.75 1.06 4.65
N TYR A 313 12.10 1.57 5.82
CA TYR A 313 12.28 3.01 6.06
C TYR A 313 13.36 3.64 5.17
N TRP A 314 14.55 3.05 5.16
CA TRP A 314 15.68 3.57 4.39
C TRP A 314 15.45 3.45 2.89
N TRP A 315 14.81 2.36 2.44
CA TRP A 315 14.45 2.21 1.03
C TRP A 315 13.53 3.33 0.57
N ALA A 316 12.54 3.74 1.36
CA ALA A 316 11.64 4.84 1.00
C ALA A 316 12.36 6.19 0.90
N HIS A 317 13.38 6.41 1.75
CA HIS A 317 14.14 7.67 1.82
C HIS A 317 15.40 7.72 0.94
N ALA A 318 15.85 6.59 0.40
CA ALA A 318 16.90 6.58 -0.60
C ALA A 318 16.36 7.31 -1.85
N ALA A 319 16.99 8.42 -2.24
CA ALA A 319 16.65 9.19 -3.43
C ALA A 319 17.86 9.28 -4.35
#